data_AF-A7BJB7-F1
#
_entry.id   AF-A7BJB7-F1
#
_cell.length_a   1.000
_cell.length_b   1.000
_cell.length_c   1.000
_cell.angle_alpha   90.00
_cell.angle_beta   90.00
_cell.angle_gamma   90.00
#
_symmetry.space_group_name_H-M   'P 1'
#
loop_
_entity.id
_entity.type
_entity.pdbx_description
1 polymer ?
#
loop_
_entity_poly.entity_id
_entity_poly.type
_entity_poly.pdbx_seq_one_letter_code
_entity_poly.pdbx_strand_id
1 'polypeptide(L)'
;MEVIFLRVFLKAVPMLLLGFFLFMPNVFAANSVTRLDGVNRYEVAVNVSKQGWSSASTVIVANGKAYADVLSATPFAYRNNAPVLLTEASKLPTATKNRISQLKPSKVIVIGGTVSVQNGVVNEIKKLGVSSVERIGGANRYEVAANIANKLPKNSKAVIANGTAYADSLAIGAYAARNGIPILLTSSNSIPTATKNAMKSKGTTSTIVVGGEVSISSSVYKQLASPTRIGGSNRYEVAANVVKKYYSSAKNAIISNGYAYADGLTGSVLAAKQNRPMMFTNASSLPTPTREVIGSKNMTTFTVLGGTVSLQSNVVSQLKNPIVGKKIFIDAGHGGTDSGAIGNSLYEKSVNLDVAKLINTKLSNGGALPIMARTNDTYLTLAQRVSKAQSNKADLFVSIHANSATPAASGTETYYYTTYESANSKRLATEIQNRLYVALNTTNRGVKIGNFHVIRESKMPSCLVELAFITNINDAAKLKSSIYKEKGAKAIYDGIVAYY
;
A
#
# COMPACT_ATOMS: atom_id res chain seq x y z
N MET A 1 31.70 -49.23 -35.41
CA MET A 1 31.40 -47.78 -35.48
C MET A 1 30.20 -47.36 -34.60
N GLU A 2 29.25 -48.24 -34.31
CA GLU A 2 28.04 -47.89 -33.53
C GLU A 2 28.27 -47.68 -32.01
N VAL A 3 29.28 -48.32 -31.41
CA VAL A 3 29.49 -48.25 -29.94
C VAL A 3 30.11 -46.92 -29.48
N ILE A 4 30.75 -46.17 -30.39
CA ILE A 4 31.39 -44.87 -30.08
C ILE A 4 30.35 -43.74 -30.10
N PHE A 5 29.39 -43.77 -31.03
CA PHE A 5 28.33 -42.75 -31.13
C PHE A 5 27.41 -42.73 -29.91
N LEU A 6 27.09 -43.88 -29.34
CA LEU A 6 26.22 -43.97 -28.17
C LEU A 6 26.88 -43.40 -26.89
N ARG A 7 28.21 -43.52 -26.76
CA ARG A 7 28.96 -42.99 -25.60
C ARG A 7 29.15 -41.47 -25.62
N VAL A 8 29.17 -40.85 -26.80
CA VAL A 8 29.22 -39.37 -26.94
C VAL A 8 27.84 -38.77 -26.65
N PHE A 9 26.76 -39.42 -27.10
CA PHE A 9 25.39 -38.97 -26.83
C PHE A 9 25.02 -39.04 -25.33
N LEU A 10 25.42 -40.11 -24.62
CA LEU A 10 25.16 -40.22 -23.17
C LEU A 10 25.96 -39.26 -22.28
N LYS A 11 27.04 -38.64 -22.78
CA LYS A 11 27.79 -37.60 -22.04
C LYS A 11 27.35 -36.18 -22.37
N ALA A 12 26.71 -35.95 -23.52
CA ALA A 12 26.22 -34.63 -23.92
C ALA A 12 24.84 -34.29 -23.31
N VAL A 13 23.98 -35.28 -23.08
CA VAL A 13 22.63 -35.08 -22.53
C VAL A 13 22.64 -34.57 -21.07
N PRO A 14 23.52 -35.03 -20.15
CA PRO A 14 23.62 -34.44 -18.82
C PRO A 14 24.17 -33.01 -18.83
N MET A 15 25.03 -32.63 -19.80
CA MET A 15 25.56 -31.27 -19.93
C MET A 15 24.55 -30.28 -20.49
N LEU A 16 23.67 -30.72 -21.40
CA LEU A 16 22.55 -29.90 -21.91
C LEU A 16 21.45 -29.68 -20.85
N LEU A 17 21.21 -30.67 -19.98
CA LEU A 17 20.29 -30.53 -18.83
C LEU A 17 20.86 -29.68 -17.69
N LEU A 18 22.18 -29.65 -17.49
CA LEU A 18 22.83 -28.74 -16.53
C LEU A 18 22.79 -27.27 -16.99
N GLY A 19 22.82 -27.02 -18.30
CA GLY A 19 22.72 -25.67 -18.87
C GLY A 19 21.35 -25.02 -18.71
N PHE A 20 20.27 -25.81 -18.61
CA PHE A 20 18.91 -25.29 -18.46
C PHE A 20 18.54 -24.90 -17.02
N PHE A 21 19.29 -25.35 -16.00
CA PHE A 21 19.10 -24.94 -14.61
C PHE A 21 19.83 -23.64 -14.22
N LEU A 22 20.74 -23.14 -15.06
CA LEU A 22 21.53 -21.93 -14.80
C LEU A 22 20.87 -20.61 -15.23
N PHE A 23 19.69 -20.69 -15.86
CA PHE A 23 18.86 -19.52 -16.21
C PHE A 23 17.41 -19.72 -15.76
N MET A 24 17.22 -20.11 -14.50
CA MET A 24 15.96 -19.73 -13.84
C MET A 24 16.06 -18.22 -13.62
N PRO A 25 15.26 -17.36 -14.31
CA PRO A 25 15.13 -16.00 -13.82
C PRO A 25 14.70 -16.12 -12.37
N ASN A 26 15.46 -15.51 -11.44
CA ASN A 26 15.02 -15.40 -10.07
C ASN A 26 13.62 -14.77 -10.10
N VAL A 27 12.59 -15.60 -9.96
CA VAL A 27 11.22 -15.12 -9.84
C VAL A 27 11.20 -14.43 -8.49
N PHE A 28 11.24 -13.10 -8.50
CA PHE A 28 11.16 -12.28 -7.31
C PHE A 28 10.02 -12.81 -6.44
N ALA A 29 10.24 -12.95 -5.14
CA ALA A 29 9.17 -13.26 -4.19
C ALA A 29 8.25 -12.03 -4.06
N ALA A 30 7.48 -11.75 -5.11
CA ALA A 30 6.56 -10.65 -5.17
C ALA A 30 5.53 -10.78 -4.05
N ASN A 31 5.09 -9.64 -3.52
CA ASN A 31 4.04 -9.62 -2.53
C ASN A 31 2.76 -10.27 -3.11
N SER A 32 2.05 -10.99 -2.25
CA SER A 32 0.79 -11.63 -2.64
C SER A 32 -0.32 -10.57 -2.71
N VAL A 33 -0.94 -10.42 -3.88
CA VAL A 33 -2.04 -9.46 -4.09
C VAL A 33 -3.20 -10.16 -4.76
N THR A 34 -4.31 -10.28 -4.04
CA THR A 34 -5.59 -10.77 -4.56
C THR A 34 -6.50 -9.58 -4.84
N ARG A 35 -7.13 -9.52 -6.02
CA ARG A 35 -8.18 -8.53 -6.32
C ARG A 35 -9.54 -9.19 -6.20
N LEU A 36 -10.45 -8.55 -5.46
CA LEU A 36 -11.88 -8.86 -5.42
C LEU A 36 -12.59 -7.77 -6.22
N ASP A 37 -12.83 -8.04 -7.50
CA ASP A 37 -13.43 -7.10 -8.45
C ASP A 37 -14.84 -7.51 -8.87
N GLY A 38 -15.39 -6.73 -9.80
CA GLY A 38 -16.70 -6.91 -10.39
C GLY A 38 -16.96 -5.75 -11.36
N VAL A 39 -17.88 -5.96 -12.30
CA VAL A 39 -18.24 -4.92 -13.30
C VAL A 39 -18.87 -3.68 -12.65
N ASN A 40 -19.36 -3.81 -11.43
CA ASN A 40 -19.88 -2.72 -10.60
C ASN A 40 -19.76 -3.06 -9.11
N ARG A 41 -20.11 -2.12 -8.24
CA ARG A 41 -20.06 -2.26 -6.77
C ARG A 41 -20.90 -3.42 -6.21
N TYR A 42 -21.96 -3.82 -6.90
CA TYR A 42 -22.83 -4.92 -6.47
C TYR A 42 -22.12 -6.26 -6.65
N GLU A 43 -21.46 -6.46 -7.79
CA GLU A 43 -20.64 -7.64 -8.04
C GLU A 43 -19.39 -7.70 -7.14
N VAL A 44 -18.76 -6.54 -6.87
CA VAL A 44 -17.67 -6.47 -5.88
C VAL A 44 -18.16 -6.95 -4.51
N ALA A 45 -19.32 -6.48 -4.04
CA ALA A 45 -19.92 -6.92 -2.78
C ALA A 45 -20.20 -8.44 -2.77
N VAL A 46 -20.68 -8.99 -3.88
CA VAL A 46 -20.91 -10.42 -4.05
C VAL A 46 -19.60 -11.21 -3.96
N ASN A 47 -18.54 -10.75 -4.61
CA ASN A 47 -17.24 -11.45 -4.60
C ASN A 47 -16.53 -11.33 -3.24
N VAL A 48 -16.67 -10.20 -2.53
CA VAL A 48 -16.29 -10.08 -1.12
C VAL A 48 -17.08 -11.05 -0.24
N SER A 49 -18.38 -11.19 -0.48
CA SER A 49 -19.22 -12.17 0.23
C SER A 49 -18.76 -13.60 -0.03
N LYS A 50 -18.42 -13.98 -1.27
CA LYS A 50 -17.90 -15.32 -1.58
C LYS A 50 -16.58 -15.61 -0.85
N GLN A 51 -15.71 -14.61 -0.74
CA GLN A 51 -14.42 -14.76 -0.06
C GLN A 51 -14.56 -15.03 1.45
N GLY A 52 -15.56 -14.45 2.11
CA GLY A 52 -15.74 -14.57 3.57
C GLY A 52 -16.80 -15.57 4.01
N TRP A 53 -17.73 -15.96 3.14
CA TRP A 53 -18.93 -16.71 3.51
C TRP A 53 -19.32 -17.72 2.43
N SER A 54 -19.17 -19.01 2.72
CA SER A 54 -19.81 -20.07 1.93
C SER A 54 -21.33 -20.10 2.17
N SER A 55 -21.74 -19.86 3.41
CA SER A 55 -23.14 -19.71 3.86
C SER A 55 -23.25 -18.58 4.90
N ALA A 56 -24.48 -18.08 5.12
CA ALA A 56 -24.76 -17.09 6.16
C ALA A 56 -26.22 -17.18 6.61
N SER A 57 -26.49 -17.27 7.92
CA SER A 57 -27.85 -17.25 8.46
C SER A 57 -28.49 -15.85 8.37
N THR A 58 -27.66 -14.82 8.42
CA THR A 58 -28.07 -13.42 8.26
C THR A 58 -27.31 -12.76 7.12
N VAL A 59 -28.00 -11.98 6.30
CA VAL A 59 -27.40 -11.10 5.29
C VAL A 59 -27.81 -9.65 5.57
N ILE A 60 -26.86 -8.72 5.47
CA ILE A 60 -27.16 -7.29 5.54
C ILE A 60 -27.25 -6.73 4.13
N VAL A 61 -28.29 -5.95 3.88
CA VAL A 61 -28.51 -5.24 2.61
C VAL A 61 -28.53 -3.75 2.87
N ALA A 62 -27.72 -3.00 2.15
CA ALA A 62 -27.65 -1.55 2.24
C ALA A 62 -27.60 -0.90 0.86
N ASN A 63 -28.01 0.37 0.75
CA ASN A 63 -27.94 1.08 -0.52
C ASN A 63 -26.48 1.37 -0.91
N GLY A 64 -26.05 0.86 -2.07
CA GLY A 64 -24.70 1.05 -2.59
C GLY A 64 -24.40 2.45 -3.12
N LYS A 65 -25.40 3.34 -3.18
CA LYS A 65 -25.30 4.76 -3.58
C LYS A 65 -25.54 5.74 -2.43
N ALA A 66 -26.08 5.31 -1.28
CA ALA A 66 -26.28 6.14 -0.09
C ALA A 66 -25.41 5.68 1.10
N TYR A 67 -24.18 6.21 1.19
CA TYR A 67 -23.22 5.81 2.23
C TYR A 67 -23.64 6.18 3.65
N ALA A 68 -24.44 7.23 3.78
CA ALA A 68 -24.75 7.89 5.04
C ALA A 68 -25.30 6.91 6.09
N ASP A 69 -26.12 5.95 5.66
CA ASP A 69 -26.86 5.07 6.56
C ASP A 69 -26.06 3.86 7.04
N VAL A 70 -24.92 3.56 6.42
CA VAL A 70 -24.25 2.26 6.60
C VAL A 70 -22.84 2.35 7.17
N LEU A 71 -22.33 3.57 7.41
CA LEU A 71 -21.01 3.83 8.00
C LEU A 71 -20.78 3.10 9.33
N SER A 72 -21.83 2.91 10.11
CA SER A 72 -21.80 2.28 11.43
C SER A 72 -22.18 0.79 11.42
N ALA A 73 -22.48 0.21 10.25
CA ALA A 73 -22.99 -1.15 10.16
C ALA A 73 -21.92 -2.23 10.39
N THR A 74 -20.63 -1.91 10.21
CA THR A 74 -19.54 -2.91 10.26
C THR A 74 -19.53 -3.75 11.56
N PRO A 75 -19.59 -3.16 12.78
CA PRO A 75 -19.62 -3.94 14.01
C PRO A 75 -20.85 -4.84 14.14
N PHE A 76 -22.01 -4.34 13.71
CA PHE A 76 -23.25 -5.11 13.73
C PHE A 76 -23.23 -6.27 12.73
N ALA A 77 -22.73 -6.04 11.52
CA ALA A 77 -22.55 -7.07 10.50
C ALA A 77 -21.60 -8.19 10.97
N TYR A 78 -20.45 -7.80 11.50
CA TYR A 78 -19.48 -8.74 12.05
C TYR A 78 -20.07 -9.57 13.20
N ARG A 79 -20.80 -8.95 14.14
CA ARG A 79 -21.43 -9.64 15.26
C ARG A 79 -22.45 -10.71 14.84
N ASN A 80 -23.12 -10.50 13.71
CA ASN A 80 -24.07 -11.45 13.12
C ASN A 80 -23.39 -12.44 12.16
N ASN A 81 -22.06 -12.38 12.01
CA ASN A 81 -21.31 -13.12 10.98
C ASN A 81 -21.96 -12.98 9.59
N ALA A 82 -22.42 -11.77 9.26
CA ALA A 82 -23.23 -11.52 8.07
C ALA A 82 -22.40 -10.80 6.99
N PRO A 83 -22.44 -11.24 5.73
CA PRO A 83 -21.92 -10.43 4.63
C PRO A 83 -22.81 -9.19 4.43
N VAL A 84 -22.20 -8.12 3.93
CA VAL A 84 -22.91 -6.92 3.47
C VAL A 84 -23.02 -6.97 1.96
N LEU A 85 -24.25 -7.02 1.47
CA LEU A 85 -24.57 -6.88 0.04
C LEU A 85 -25.20 -5.52 -0.23
N LEU A 86 -25.14 -5.10 -1.48
CA LEU A 86 -25.56 -3.76 -1.89
C LEU A 86 -26.84 -3.80 -2.75
N THR A 87 -27.67 -2.79 -2.62
CA THR A 87 -28.87 -2.58 -3.44
C THR A 87 -28.91 -1.17 -4.02
N GLU A 88 -29.78 -0.93 -4.99
CA GLU A 88 -30.23 0.43 -5.32
C GLU A 88 -31.43 0.81 -4.45
N ALA A 89 -31.83 2.08 -4.50
CA ALA A 89 -32.96 2.57 -3.70
C ALA A 89 -34.27 1.83 -4.06
N SER A 90 -34.55 1.70 -5.35
CA SER A 90 -35.81 1.15 -5.87
C SER A 90 -35.67 -0.24 -6.51
N LYS A 91 -34.46 -0.77 -6.65
CA LYS A 91 -34.18 -2.01 -7.40
C LYS A 91 -33.17 -2.88 -6.67
N LEU A 92 -33.47 -4.18 -6.53
CA LEU A 92 -32.49 -5.18 -6.10
C LEU A 92 -31.70 -5.65 -7.33
N PRO A 93 -30.39 -5.38 -7.44
CA PRO A 93 -29.61 -5.83 -8.57
C PRO A 93 -29.58 -7.36 -8.66
N THR A 94 -29.58 -7.90 -9.89
CA THR A 94 -29.57 -9.35 -10.14
C THR A 94 -28.43 -10.07 -9.41
N ALA A 95 -27.24 -9.47 -9.39
CA ALA A 95 -26.08 -9.97 -8.64
C ALA A 95 -26.40 -10.22 -7.16
N THR A 96 -26.98 -9.21 -6.50
CA THR A 96 -27.38 -9.27 -5.10
C THR A 96 -28.49 -10.26 -4.87
N LYS A 97 -29.52 -10.26 -5.73
CA LYS A 97 -30.63 -11.23 -5.68
C LYS A 97 -30.11 -12.66 -5.71
N ASN A 98 -29.28 -12.97 -6.71
CA ASN A 98 -28.70 -14.30 -6.89
C ASN A 98 -27.85 -14.70 -5.69
N ARG A 99 -27.04 -13.77 -5.15
CA ARG A 99 -26.20 -14.07 -3.99
C ARG A 99 -27.01 -14.33 -2.72
N ILE A 100 -28.10 -13.60 -2.48
CA ILE A 100 -29.02 -13.89 -1.37
C ILE A 100 -29.61 -15.30 -1.54
N SER A 101 -30.10 -15.65 -2.74
CA SER A 101 -30.64 -16.98 -3.03
C SER A 101 -29.60 -18.10 -2.87
N GLN A 102 -28.32 -17.85 -3.18
CA GLN A 102 -27.22 -18.80 -2.96
C GLN A 102 -26.91 -19.00 -1.47
N LEU A 103 -26.91 -17.92 -0.69
CA LEU A 103 -26.61 -17.97 0.74
C LEU A 103 -27.76 -18.60 1.56
N LYS A 104 -28.99 -18.53 1.05
CA LYS A 104 -30.23 -19.01 1.70
C LYS A 104 -30.34 -18.55 3.16
N PRO A 105 -30.22 -17.24 3.46
CA PRO A 105 -30.28 -16.77 4.84
C PRO A 105 -31.70 -16.93 5.39
N SER A 106 -31.82 -17.24 6.68
CA SER A 106 -33.10 -17.18 7.38
C SER A 106 -33.52 -15.74 7.69
N LYS A 107 -32.55 -14.81 7.74
CA LYS A 107 -32.79 -13.40 8.03
C LYS A 107 -32.07 -12.46 7.07
N VAL A 108 -32.77 -11.43 6.58
CA VAL A 108 -32.16 -10.28 5.91
C VAL A 108 -32.40 -9.03 6.73
N ILE A 109 -31.36 -8.24 6.94
CA ILE A 109 -31.43 -6.96 7.65
C ILE A 109 -31.14 -5.83 6.66
N VAL A 110 -32.14 -4.99 6.43
CA VAL A 110 -32.05 -3.81 5.57
C VAL A 110 -31.64 -2.61 6.40
N ILE A 111 -30.51 -1.99 6.03
CA ILE A 111 -30.01 -0.78 6.69
C ILE A 111 -30.43 0.45 5.90
N GLY A 112 -31.01 1.42 6.62
CA GLY A 112 -31.45 2.70 6.07
C GLY A 112 -32.97 2.86 6.01
N GLY A 113 -33.40 4.12 5.93
CA GLY A 113 -34.80 4.49 5.81
C GLY A 113 -35.42 4.06 4.47
N THR A 114 -36.72 4.31 4.30
CA THR A 114 -37.46 3.98 3.07
C THR A 114 -37.01 4.78 1.85
N VAL A 115 -36.44 5.97 2.05
CA VAL A 115 -35.80 6.77 0.99
C VAL A 115 -34.54 6.07 0.48
N SER A 116 -33.74 5.51 1.38
CA SER A 116 -32.48 4.84 1.04
C SER A 116 -32.72 3.44 0.47
N VAL A 117 -33.64 2.67 1.02
CA VAL A 117 -34.02 1.36 0.47
C VAL A 117 -35.54 1.28 0.51
N GLN A 118 -36.18 1.37 -0.64
CA GLN A 118 -37.64 1.42 -0.75
C GLN A 118 -38.29 0.07 -0.41
N ASN A 119 -39.58 0.10 -0.11
CA ASN A 119 -40.34 -1.10 0.23
C ASN A 119 -40.44 -2.11 -0.92
N GLY A 120 -40.33 -1.65 -2.18
CA GLY A 120 -40.24 -2.54 -3.35
C GLY A 120 -39.07 -3.53 -3.23
N VAL A 121 -37.88 -3.05 -2.87
CA VAL A 121 -36.69 -3.88 -2.64
C VAL A 121 -36.91 -4.87 -1.49
N VAL A 122 -37.53 -4.43 -0.40
CA VAL A 122 -37.85 -5.31 0.74
C VAL A 122 -38.81 -6.42 0.32
N ASN A 123 -39.81 -6.11 -0.50
CA ASN A 123 -40.77 -7.07 -1.01
C ASN A 123 -40.11 -8.06 -1.98
N GLU A 124 -39.18 -7.60 -2.82
CA GLU A 124 -38.36 -8.49 -3.67
C GLU A 124 -37.52 -9.46 -2.84
N ILE A 125 -36.89 -9.01 -1.75
CA ILE A 125 -36.12 -9.87 -0.84
C ILE A 125 -37.02 -10.93 -0.18
N LYS A 126 -38.22 -10.54 0.30
CA LYS A 126 -39.19 -11.49 0.89
C LYS A 126 -39.59 -12.59 -0.10
N LYS A 127 -39.76 -12.26 -1.38
CA LYS A 127 -40.06 -13.22 -2.45
C LYS A 127 -38.94 -14.23 -2.73
N LEU A 128 -37.75 -14.06 -2.16
CA LEU A 128 -36.65 -15.04 -2.27
C LEU A 128 -36.75 -16.18 -1.24
N GLY A 129 -37.82 -16.23 -0.43
CA GLY A 129 -38.03 -17.28 0.57
C GLY A 129 -37.28 -17.06 1.89
N VAL A 130 -36.87 -15.82 2.18
CA VAL A 130 -36.24 -15.44 3.46
C VAL A 130 -37.32 -15.38 4.55
N SER A 131 -37.11 -16.09 5.67
CA SER A 131 -38.10 -16.19 6.76
C SER A 131 -38.36 -14.88 7.49
N SER A 132 -37.35 -14.01 7.60
CA SER A 132 -37.46 -12.73 8.30
C SER A 132 -36.72 -11.62 7.57
N VAL A 133 -37.40 -10.49 7.35
CA VAL A 133 -36.78 -9.26 6.83
C VAL A 133 -37.00 -8.13 7.82
N GLU A 134 -35.93 -7.68 8.46
CA GLU A 134 -35.92 -6.58 9.43
C GLU A 134 -35.32 -5.32 8.80
N ARG A 135 -35.86 -4.14 9.14
CA ARG A 135 -35.25 -2.86 8.77
C ARG A 135 -34.70 -2.16 10.01
N ILE A 136 -33.46 -1.67 9.91
CA ILE A 136 -32.88 -0.72 10.86
C ILE A 136 -32.76 0.62 10.13
N GLY A 137 -33.75 1.49 10.33
CA GLY A 137 -33.83 2.83 9.75
C GLY A 137 -33.72 3.94 10.79
N GLY A 138 -33.88 5.17 10.34
CA GLY A 138 -33.90 6.40 11.15
C GLY A 138 -34.20 7.60 10.25
N ALA A 139 -34.56 8.75 10.82
CA ALA A 139 -34.86 9.95 10.02
C ALA A 139 -33.61 10.52 9.34
N ASN A 140 -32.43 10.22 9.86
CA ASN A 140 -31.14 10.62 9.33
C ASN A 140 -30.04 9.61 9.72
N ARG A 141 -28.84 9.79 9.17
CA ARG A 141 -27.67 8.93 9.42
C ARG A 141 -27.29 8.77 10.89
N TYR A 142 -27.52 9.80 11.71
CA TYR A 142 -27.17 9.78 13.13
C TYR A 142 -28.11 8.86 13.91
N GLU A 143 -29.41 8.91 13.58
CA GLU A 143 -30.41 7.99 14.12
C GLU A 143 -30.20 6.56 13.63
N VAL A 144 -29.89 6.35 12.34
CA VAL A 144 -29.55 5.01 11.85
C VAL A 144 -28.37 4.43 12.62
N ALA A 145 -27.30 5.22 12.84
CA ALA A 145 -26.15 4.79 13.62
C ALA A 145 -26.49 4.51 15.10
N ALA A 146 -27.31 5.35 15.73
CA ALA A 146 -27.81 5.10 17.08
C ALA A 146 -28.63 3.81 17.17
N ASN A 147 -29.50 3.55 16.20
CA ASN A 147 -30.34 2.35 16.15
C ASN A 147 -29.52 1.08 15.90
N ILE A 148 -28.49 1.15 15.06
CA ILE A 148 -27.51 0.05 14.90
C ILE A 148 -26.77 -0.20 16.20
N ALA A 149 -26.27 0.85 16.87
CA ALA A 149 -25.58 0.73 18.15
C ALA A 149 -26.50 0.12 19.23
N ASN A 150 -27.78 0.45 19.23
CA ASN A 150 -28.77 -0.11 20.16
C ASN A 150 -28.94 -1.63 20.00
N LYS A 151 -28.70 -2.18 18.80
CA LYS A 151 -28.71 -3.63 18.53
C LYS A 151 -27.42 -4.36 18.95
N LEU A 152 -26.37 -3.64 19.31
CA LEU A 152 -25.14 -4.21 19.87
C LEU A 152 -25.23 -4.32 21.40
N PRO A 153 -24.48 -5.22 22.05
CA PRO A 153 -24.34 -5.24 23.50
C PRO A 153 -23.86 -3.90 24.06
N LYS A 154 -24.05 -3.67 25.38
CA LYS A 154 -23.47 -2.51 26.05
C LYS A 154 -21.95 -2.55 25.93
N ASN A 155 -21.33 -1.38 25.75
CA ASN A 155 -19.89 -1.22 25.67
C ASN A 155 -19.53 0.16 26.23
N SER A 156 -18.61 0.18 27.20
CA SER A 156 -18.12 1.41 27.83
C SER A 156 -17.31 2.29 26.87
N LYS A 157 -16.97 1.76 25.68
CA LYS A 157 -16.27 2.47 24.63
C LYS A 157 -17.18 2.67 23.41
N ALA A 158 -17.09 3.84 22.77
CA ALA A 158 -17.69 4.10 21.47
C ALA A 158 -16.67 4.73 20.51
N VAL A 159 -16.78 4.40 19.22
CA VAL A 159 -16.12 5.15 18.15
C VAL A 159 -17.02 6.32 17.76
N ILE A 160 -16.43 7.50 17.61
CA ILE A 160 -17.09 8.72 17.15
C ILE A 160 -16.44 9.15 15.83
N ALA A 161 -17.22 9.20 14.75
CA ALA A 161 -16.78 9.65 13.43
C ALA A 161 -17.73 10.72 12.87
N ASN A 162 -17.27 11.52 11.91
CA ASN A 162 -18.14 12.50 11.26
C ASN A 162 -19.07 11.78 10.26
N GLY A 163 -20.38 12.01 10.37
CA GLY A 163 -21.40 11.42 9.51
C GLY A 163 -21.35 11.86 8.04
N THR A 164 -20.65 12.94 7.70
CA THR A 164 -20.43 13.39 6.32
C THR A 164 -19.08 12.94 5.74
N ALA A 165 -18.15 12.45 6.57
CA ALA A 165 -16.83 11.96 6.18
C ALA A 165 -16.71 10.43 6.35
N TYR A 166 -17.16 9.67 5.35
CA TYR A 166 -17.26 8.21 5.44
C TYR A 166 -15.93 7.49 5.70
N ALA A 167 -14.82 8.00 5.17
CA ALA A 167 -13.54 7.29 5.19
C ALA A 167 -13.01 7.09 6.62
N ASP A 168 -13.30 8.03 7.53
CA ASP A 168 -12.88 7.96 8.93
C ASP A 168 -13.54 6.77 9.63
N SER A 169 -14.86 6.60 9.47
CA SER A 169 -15.60 5.46 10.02
C SER A 169 -15.16 4.12 9.42
N LEU A 170 -14.85 4.12 8.11
CA LEU A 170 -14.46 2.91 7.40
C LEU A 170 -13.07 2.41 7.84
N ALA A 171 -12.13 3.32 8.08
CA ALA A 171 -10.77 3.01 8.51
C ALA A 171 -10.74 2.21 9.82
N ILE A 172 -11.57 2.63 10.80
CA ILE A 172 -11.64 2.01 12.13
C ILE A 172 -12.63 0.85 12.22
N GLY A 173 -13.48 0.67 11.20
CA GLY A 173 -14.63 -0.25 11.22
C GLY A 173 -14.26 -1.67 11.62
N ALA A 174 -13.19 -2.23 11.04
CA ALA A 174 -12.73 -3.59 11.33
C ALA A 174 -12.26 -3.75 12.78
N TYR A 175 -11.57 -2.75 13.33
CA TYR A 175 -11.14 -2.77 14.73
C TYR A 175 -12.34 -2.64 15.68
N ALA A 176 -13.24 -1.69 15.40
CA ALA A 176 -14.45 -1.48 16.19
C ALA A 176 -15.30 -2.77 16.24
N ALA A 177 -15.46 -3.43 15.10
CA ALA A 177 -16.18 -4.68 14.96
C ALA A 177 -15.59 -5.82 15.82
N ARG A 178 -14.29 -6.06 15.72
CA ARG A 178 -13.61 -7.11 16.48
C ARG A 178 -13.67 -6.91 18.00
N ASN A 179 -13.81 -5.67 18.45
CA ASN A 179 -13.89 -5.31 19.87
C ASN A 179 -15.32 -5.05 20.35
N GLY A 180 -16.34 -5.29 19.52
CA GLY A 180 -17.73 -5.02 19.85
C GLY A 180 -18.04 -3.56 20.16
N ILE A 181 -17.23 -2.62 19.64
CA ILE A 181 -17.35 -1.18 19.89
C ILE A 181 -18.35 -0.61 18.88
N PRO A 182 -19.44 0.04 19.33
CA PRO A 182 -20.36 0.73 18.43
C PRO A 182 -19.69 1.92 17.75
N ILE A 183 -20.03 2.15 16.48
CA ILE A 183 -19.65 3.37 15.75
C ILE A 183 -20.87 4.30 15.77
N LEU A 184 -20.67 5.48 16.34
CA LEU A 184 -21.66 6.55 16.38
C LEU A 184 -21.17 7.74 15.55
N LEU A 185 -22.11 8.54 15.05
CA LEU A 185 -21.82 9.62 14.11
C LEU A 185 -22.09 11.00 14.74
N THR A 186 -21.26 11.99 14.42
CA THR A 186 -21.47 13.40 14.77
C THR A 186 -21.42 14.29 13.53
N SER A 187 -21.86 15.54 13.67
CA SER A 187 -21.44 16.58 12.71
C SER A 187 -20.06 17.11 13.12
N SER A 188 -19.49 18.03 12.34
CA SER A 188 -18.23 18.70 12.69
C SER A 188 -18.32 19.50 13.99
N ASN A 189 -19.45 20.16 14.21
CA ASN A 189 -19.59 21.21 15.24
C ASN A 189 -20.67 20.89 16.28
N SER A 190 -21.35 19.75 16.17
CA SER A 190 -22.37 19.34 17.12
C SER A 190 -22.47 17.83 17.28
N ILE A 191 -22.85 17.39 18.49
CA ILE A 191 -23.21 16.01 18.78
C ILE A 191 -24.74 15.90 18.69
N PRO A 192 -25.29 15.18 17.69
CA PRO A 192 -26.73 15.00 17.55
C PRO A 192 -27.36 14.33 18.77
N THR A 193 -28.62 14.63 19.06
CA THR A 193 -29.37 14.06 20.20
C THR A 193 -29.39 12.53 20.15
N ALA A 194 -29.60 11.94 18.97
CA ALA A 194 -29.55 10.48 18.79
C ALA A 194 -28.21 9.88 19.25
N THR A 195 -27.11 10.53 18.92
CA THR A 195 -25.74 10.13 19.31
C THR A 195 -25.55 10.23 20.82
N LYS A 196 -25.99 11.33 21.45
CA LYS A 196 -25.95 11.49 22.92
C LYS A 196 -26.74 10.39 23.63
N ASN A 197 -27.96 10.11 23.15
CA ASN A 197 -28.83 9.10 23.73
C ASN A 197 -28.25 7.69 23.58
N ALA A 198 -27.66 7.37 22.42
CA ALA A 198 -26.99 6.09 22.21
C ALA A 198 -25.76 5.91 23.10
N MET A 199 -24.93 6.95 23.30
CA MET A 199 -23.80 6.87 24.24
C MET A 199 -24.28 6.57 25.67
N LYS A 200 -25.36 7.24 26.11
CA LYS A 200 -25.98 6.98 27.42
C LYS A 200 -26.51 5.55 27.52
N SER A 201 -27.28 5.07 26.53
CA SER A 201 -27.87 3.73 26.54
C SER A 201 -26.82 2.61 26.54
N LYS A 202 -25.68 2.85 25.87
CA LYS A 202 -24.55 1.91 25.81
C LYS A 202 -23.65 1.97 27.04
N GLY A 203 -23.83 2.94 27.93
CA GLY A 203 -22.98 3.15 29.11
C GLY A 203 -21.58 3.62 28.74
N THR A 204 -21.45 4.42 27.69
CA THR A 204 -20.17 4.90 27.17
C THR A 204 -19.47 5.84 28.17
N THR A 205 -18.27 5.45 28.62
CA THR A 205 -17.40 6.23 29.52
C THR A 205 -16.09 6.66 28.84
N SER A 206 -15.77 6.13 27.66
CA SER A 206 -14.61 6.53 26.86
C SER A 206 -14.93 6.53 25.37
N THR A 207 -14.25 7.38 24.60
CA THR A 207 -14.51 7.53 23.16
C THR A 207 -13.24 7.51 22.33
N ILE A 208 -13.29 6.87 21.17
CA ILE A 208 -12.26 6.96 20.13
C ILE A 208 -12.79 7.91 19.05
N VAL A 209 -12.19 9.08 18.92
CA VAL A 209 -12.59 10.10 17.94
C VAL A 209 -11.74 9.92 16.68
N VAL A 210 -12.36 9.53 15.57
CA VAL A 210 -11.65 9.27 14.30
C VAL A 210 -11.90 10.40 13.32
N GLY A 211 -10.82 11.02 12.87
CA GLY A 211 -10.83 12.23 12.04
C GLY A 211 -10.08 13.39 12.68
N GLY A 212 -9.56 14.28 11.83
CA GLY A 212 -8.91 15.52 12.26
C GLY A 212 -9.88 16.55 12.83
N GLU A 213 -9.38 17.72 13.24
CA GLU A 213 -10.22 18.79 13.82
C GLU A 213 -11.23 19.37 12.83
N VAL A 214 -10.91 19.36 11.53
CA VAL A 214 -11.86 19.74 10.46
C VAL A 214 -13.03 18.75 10.38
N SER A 215 -12.79 17.45 10.62
CA SER A 215 -13.87 16.45 10.66
C SER A 215 -14.67 16.56 11.96
N ILE A 216 -14.00 16.72 13.10
CA ILE A 216 -14.65 16.79 14.42
C ILE A 216 -13.92 17.85 15.23
N SER A 217 -14.56 19.00 15.41
CA SER A 217 -13.98 20.17 16.05
C SER A 217 -13.50 19.90 17.48
N SER A 218 -12.56 20.72 17.95
CA SER A 218 -12.11 20.70 19.34
C SER A 218 -13.24 20.95 20.34
N SER A 219 -14.28 21.70 19.97
CA SER A 219 -15.48 21.89 20.79
C SER A 219 -16.28 20.60 20.97
N VAL A 220 -16.53 19.86 19.87
CA VAL A 220 -17.20 18.55 19.95
C VAL A 220 -16.34 17.56 20.72
N TYR A 221 -15.02 17.53 20.48
CA TYR A 221 -14.08 16.64 21.16
C TYR A 221 -14.15 16.77 22.69
N LYS A 222 -14.13 18.00 23.21
CA LYS A 222 -14.16 18.28 24.65
C LYS A 222 -15.47 17.86 25.33
N GLN A 223 -16.56 17.73 24.57
CA GLN A 223 -17.87 17.28 25.09
C GLN A 223 -17.99 15.76 25.22
N LEU A 224 -17.05 14.99 24.65
CA LEU A 224 -17.10 13.53 24.64
C LEU A 224 -16.45 12.94 25.90
N ALA A 225 -16.91 11.76 26.31
CA ALA A 225 -16.37 11.05 27.47
C ALA A 225 -14.96 10.52 27.19
N SER A 226 -13.98 10.88 28.03
CA SER A 226 -12.56 10.49 27.97
C SER A 226 -12.04 10.24 26.55
N PRO A 227 -12.04 11.27 25.69
CA PRO A 227 -11.83 11.11 24.27
C PRO A 227 -10.36 10.85 23.94
N THR A 228 -10.13 9.99 22.94
CA THR A 228 -8.81 9.78 22.33
C THR A 228 -8.92 9.97 20.82
N ARG A 229 -8.22 10.96 20.27
CA ARG A 229 -8.24 11.22 18.83
C ARG A 229 -7.31 10.29 18.03
N ILE A 230 -7.77 9.89 16.86
CA ILE A 230 -6.97 9.33 15.76
C ILE A 230 -7.23 10.20 14.53
N GLY A 231 -6.39 11.22 14.37
CA GLY A 231 -6.47 12.19 13.27
C GLY A 231 -5.47 11.92 12.17
N GLY A 232 -5.49 12.77 11.16
CA GLY A 232 -4.55 12.82 10.04
C GLY A 232 -4.92 13.99 9.13
N SER A 233 -3.96 14.44 8.31
CA SER A 233 -4.16 15.51 7.32
C SER A 233 -5.16 15.14 6.22
N ASN A 234 -5.35 13.84 6.00
CA ASN A 234 -6.27 13.29 5.01
C ASN A 234 -6.70 11.87 5.41
N ARG A 235 -7.66 11.31 4.65
CA ARG A 235 -8.23 9.97 4.88
C ARG A 235 -7.20 8.83 4.87
N TYR A 236 -6.12 8.96 4.10
CA TYR A 236 -5.07 7.94 4.00
C TYR A 236 -4.24 7.91 5.27
N GLU A 237 -3.91 9.08 5.80
CA GLU A 237 -3.19 9.23 7.06
C GLU A 237 -4.03 8.79 8.26
N VAL A 238 -5.34 9.10 8.29
CA VAL A 238 -6.24 8.58 9.32
C VAL A 238 -6.23 7.05 9.33
N ALA A 239 -6.38 6.41 8.15
CA ALA A 239 -6.31 4.95 8.05
C ALA A 239 -4.95 4.41 8.50
N ALA A 240 -3.85 5.02 8.05
CA ALA A 240 -2.51 4.66 8.46
C ALA A 240 -2.32 4.74 9.99
N ASN A 241 -2.83 5.79 10.63
CA ASN A 241 -2.73 5.99 12.07
C ASN A 241 -3.60 5.00 12.86
N VAL A 242 -4.75 4.58 12.33
CA VAL A 242 -5.53 3.45 12.87
C VAL A 242 -4.69 2.16 12.85
N VAL A 243 -4.02 1.86 11.74
CA VAL A 243 -3.15 0.67 11.64
C VAL A 243 -1.98 0.74 12.62
N LYS A 244 -1.27 1.87 12.65
CA LYS A 244 -0.13 2.08 13.57
C LYS A 244 -0.54 1.85 15.03
N LYS A 245 -1.72 2.33 15.42
CA LYS A 245 -2.20 2.26 16.81
C LYS A 245 -2.75 0.89 17.21
N TYR A 246 -3.51 0.22 16.35
CA TYR A 246 -4.28 -0.96 16.73
C TYR A 246 -3.86 -2.27 16.06
N TYR A 247 -2.97 -2.21 15.08
CA TYR A 247 -2.52 -3.36 14.30
C TYR A 247 -0.99 -3.44 14.31
N SER A 248 -0.41 -3.55 15.51
CA SER A 248 1.04 -3.51 15.70
C SER A 248 1.78 -4.64 14.95
N SER A 249 1.16 -5.81 14.84
CA SER A 249 1.72 -7.03 14.24
C SER A 249 1.19 -7.36 12.84
N ALA A 250 0.35 -6.51 12.23
CA ALA A 250 -0.27 -6.84 10.95
C ALA A 250 0.76 -6.96 9.82
N LYS A 251 0.76 -8.10 9.13
CA LYS A 251 1.56 -8.38 7.92
C LYS A 251 0.74 -8.37 6.63
N ASN A 252 -0.55 -8.10 6.76
CA ASN A 252 -1.52 -8.15 5.70
C ASN A 252 -2.56 -7.04 5.87
N ALA A 253 -3.21 -6.65 4.78
CA ALA A 253 -4.21 -5.59 4.80
C ALA A 253 -5.25 -5.73 3.68
N ILE A 254 -6.44 -5.19 3.90
CA ILE A 254 -7.43 -4.99 2.83
C ILE A 254 -7.34 -3.55 2.34
N ILE A 255 -7.27 -3.38 1.02
CA ILE A 255 -7.00 -2.14 0.33
C ILE A 255 -8.24 -1.73 -0.45
N SER A 256 -8.72 -0.50 -0.25
CA SER A 256 -9.86 0.07 -0.98
C SER A 256 -9.53 1.44 -1.56
N ASN A 257 -10.26 1.85 -2.59
CA ASN A 257 -10.22 3.24 -3.04
C ASN A 257 -10.79 4.16 -1.95
N GLY A 258 -10.01 5.15 -1.53
CA GLY A 258 -10.39 6.12 -0.51
C GLY A 258 -11.52 7.06 -0.94
N TYR A 259 -11.80 7.19 -2.25
CA TYR A 259 -12.88 8.01 -2.81
C TYR A 259 -14.18 7.24 -3.07
N ALA A 260 -14.15 5.90 -2.97
CA ALA A 260 -15.29 5.04 -3.24
C ALA A 260 -15.60 4.16 -2.01
N TYR A 261 -16.62 4.54 -1.26
CA TYR A 261 -16.95 3.90 0.03
C TYR A 261 -17.56 2.50 -0.12
N ALA A 262 -18.28 2.22 -1.21
CA ALA A 262 -19.15 1.04 -1.33
C ALA A 262 -18.35 -0.25 -1.29
N ASP A 263 -17.25 -0.32 -2.05
CA ASP A 263 -16.34 -1.45 -2.07
C ASP A 263 -15.71 -1.64 -0.67
N GLY A 264 -15.20 -0.55 -0.10
CA GLY A 264 -14.59 -0.55 1.23
C GLY A 264 -15.52 -1.02 2.34
N LEU A 265 -16.79 -0.57 2.35
CA LEU A 265 -17.80 -0.99 3.32
C LEU A 265 -18.02 -2.50 3.31
N THR A 266 -18.15 -3.09 2.12
CA THR A 266 -18.37 -4.54 2.03
C THR A 266 -17.14 -5.28 2.54
N GLY A 267 -15.95 -4.76 2.23
CA GLY A 267 -14.68 -5.31 2.69
C GLY A 267 -14.35 -5.08 4.16
N SER A 268 -14.92 -4.08 4.84
CA SER A 268 -14.61 -3.83 6.26
C SER A 268 -15.06 -4.95 7.17
N VAL A 269 -16.16 -5.64 6.82
CA VAL A 269 -16.64 -6.82 7.55
C VAL A 269 -15.73 -8.03 7.29
N LEU A 270 -15.27 -8.21 6.05
CA LEU A 270 -14.27 -9.22 5.71
C LEU A 270 -12.94 -8.95 6.44
N ALA A 271 -12.52 -7.69 6.51
CA ALA A 271 -11.35 -7.24 7.24
C ALA A 271 -11.46 -7.56 8.74
N ALA A 272 -12.63 -7.29 9.34
CA ALA A 272 -12.91 -7.69 10.72
C ALA A 272 -12.81 -9.22 10.91
N LYS A 273 -13.44 -10.00 10.02
CA LYS A 273 -13.43 -11.47 10.02
C LYS A 273 -12.02 -12.06 9.93
N GLN A 274 -11.15 -11.44 9.14
CA GLN A 274 -9.80 -11.92 8.90
C GLN A 274 -8.75 -11.29 9.84
N ASN A 275 -9.15 -10.44 10.78
CA ASN A 275 -8.23 -9.65 11.61
C ASN A 275 -7.22 -8.84 10.77
N ARG A 276 -7.72 -8.12 9.77
CA ARG A 276 -6.93 -7.31 8.86
C ARG A 276 -7.31 -5.84 8.99
N PRO A 277 -6.35 -4.90 8.96
CA PRO A 277 -6.66 -3.50 8.84
C PRO A 277 -7.22 -3.17 7.44
N MET A 278 -8.04 -2.13 7.40
CA MET A 278 -8.40 -1.43 6.16
C MET A 278 -7.38 -0.32 5.90
N MET A 279 -6.89 -0.22 4.66
CA MET A 279 -6.08 0.90 4.19
C MET A 279 -6.60 1.42 2.86
N PHE A 280 -6.25 2.66 2.51
CA PHE A 280 -6.84 3.37 1.38
C PHE A 280 -5.81 3.81 0.34
N THR A 281 -6.28 3.91 -0.91
CA THR A 281 -5.52 4.40 -2.07
C THR A 281 -6.25 5.58 -2.71
N ASN A 282 -5.57 6.37 -3.53
CA ASN A 282 -6.19 7.47 -4.27
C ASN A 282 -6.75 7.03 -5.63
N ALA A 283 -7.10 5.75 -5.78
CA ALA A 283 -7.47 5.05 -7.01
C ALA A 283 -6.31 4.75 -7.98
N SER A 284 -5.37 5.69 -8.19
CA SER A 284 -4.29 5.54 -9.19
C SER A 284 -2.96 5.08 -8.62
N SER A 285 -2.67 5.36 -7.35
CA SER A 285 -1.43 5.02 -6.66
C SER A 285 -1.63 4.84 -5.15
N LEU A 286 -0.60 4.32 -4.48
CA LEU A 286 -0.51 4.26 -3.03
C LEU A 286 0.00 5.60 -2.47
N PRO A 287 -0.81 6.31 -1.65
CA PRO A 287 -0.37 7.52 -0.97
C PRO A 287 0.79 7.23 0.00
N THR A 288 1.63 8.24 0.27
CA THR A 288 2.77 8.12 1.19
C THR A 288 2.41 7.52 2.55
N PRO A 289 1.35 7.96 3.27
CA PRO A 289 0.99 7.36 4.56
C PRO A 289 0.70 5.85 4.48
N THR A 290 0.08 5.40 3.37
CA THR A 290 -0.19 3.98 3.13
C THR A 290 1.10 3.20 2.91
N ARG A 291 2.01 3.73 2.08
CA ARG A 291 3.33 3.11 1.81
C ARG A 291 4.18 3.02 3.07
N GLU A 292 4.21 4.06 3.90
CA GLU A 292 4.94 4.07 5.18
C GLU A 292 4.48 2.97 6.13
N VAL A 293 3.17 2.75 6.24
CA VAL A 293 2.63 1.67 7.09
C VAL A 293 3.00 0.31 6.54
N ILE A 294 2.88 0.12 5.22
CA ILE A 294 3.27 -1.12 4.55
C ILE A 294 4.75 -1.45 4.84
N GLY A 295 5.64 -0.48 4.62
CA GLY A 295 7.08 -0.64 4.84
C GLY A 295 7.42 -0.89 6.30
N SER A 296 6.95 -0.03 7.22
CA SER A 296 7.26 -0.15 8.66
C SER A 296 6.72 -1.42 9.32
N LYS A 297 5.67 -2.02 8.75
CA LYS A 297 5.11 -3.30 9.23
C LYS A 297 5.65 -4.50 8.45
N ASN A 298 6.41 -4.30 7.37
CA ASN A 298 6.79 -5.34 6.41
C ASN A 298 5.57 -6.16 5.95
N MET A 299 4.52 -5.48 5.48
CA MET A 299 3.34 -6.15 4.95
C MET A 299 3.63 -6.73 3.57
N THR A 300 3.21 -7.97 3.34
CA THR A 300 3.48 -8.71 2.08
C THR A 300 2.23 -9.31 1.44
N THR A 301 1.07 -9.23 2.10
CA THR A 301 -0.18 -9.82 1.60
C THR A 301 -1.32 -8.82 1.59
N PHE A 302 -1.92 -8.62 0.42
CA PHE A 302 -2.93 -7.59 0.19
C PHE A 302 -4.16 -8.17 -0.49
N THR A 303 -5.33 -7.69 -0.09
CA THR A 303 -6.58 -7.92 -0.82
C THR A 303 -7.11 -6.58 -1.27
N VAL A 304 -7.23 -6.39 -2.58
CA VAL A 304 -7.65 -5.14 -3.21
C VAL A 304 -9.12 -5.25 -3.59
N LEU A 305 -9.92 -4.25 -3.22
CA LEU A 305 -11.35 -4.20 -3.50
C LEU A 305 -11.64 -3.26 -4.68
N GLY A 306 -12.49 -3.73 -5.59
CA GLY A 306 -12.98 -2.93 -6.72
C GLY A 306 -12.33 -3.31 -8.05
N GLY A 307 -13.06 -3.06 -9.14
CA GLY A 307 -12.56 -3.21 -10.51
C GLY A 307 -11.53 -2.15 -10.91
N THR A 308 -10.93 -2.30 -12.09
CA THR A 308 -9.87 -1.41 -12.61
C THR A 308 -10.30 0.03 -12.80
N VAL A 309 -11.60 0.28 -13.00
CA VAL A 309 -12.20 1.62 -13.06
C VAL A 309 -12.16 2.32 -11.69
N SER A 310 -12.43 1.59 -10.61
CA SER A 310 -12.40 2.14 -9.24
C SER A 310 -10.99 2.20 -8.69
N LEU A 311 -10.15 1.22 -9.02
CA LEU A 311 -8.79 1.09 -8.51
C LEU A 311 -7.88 0.56 -9.61
N GLN A 312 -7.07 1.47 -10.18
CA GLN A 312 -6.26 1.24 -11.36
C GLN A 312 -5.16 0.19 -11.13
N SER A 313 -4.68 -0.43 -12.21
CA SER A 313 -3.68 -1.49 -12.16
C SER A 313 -2.37 -1.06 -11.51
N ASN A 314 -2.00 0.23 -11.59
CA ASN A 314 -0.77 0.75 -10.98
C ASN A 314 -0.72 0.54 -9.45
N VAL A 315 -1.85 0.63 -8.75
CA VAL A 315 -1.92 0.31 -7.30
C VAL A 315 -1.52 -1.15 -7.06
N VAL A 316 -2.03 -2.09 -7.87
CA VAL A 316 -1.68 -3.51 -7.76
C VAL A 316 -0.22 -3.74 -8.10
N SER A 317 0.30 -3.07 -9.13
CA SER A 317 1.73 -3.13 -9.48
C SER A 317 2.62 -2.65 -8.33
N GLN A 318 2.27 -1.54 -7.67
CA GLN A 318 2.98 -1.06 -6.49
C GLN A 318 2.90 -2.04 -5.33
N LEU A 319 1.71 -2.58 -5.02
CA LEU A 319 1.56 -3.54 -3.92
C LEU A 319 2.35 -4.83 -4.15
N LYS A 320 2.43 -5.32 -5.40
CA LYS A 320 3.21 -6.52 -5.77
C LYS A 320 4.72 -6.31 -5.65
N ASN A 321 5.18 -5.08 -5.80
CA ASN A 321 6.61 -4.76 -5.81
C ASN A 321 7.22 -4.92 -4.40
N PRO A 322 8.28 -5.72 -4.22
CA PRO A 322 8.87 -5.95 -2.90
C PRO A 322 9.46 -4.69 -2.25
N ILE A 323 9.73 -3.63 -3.03
CA ILE A 323 10.23 -2.35 -2.50
C ILE A 323 9.13 -1.45 -1.93
N VAL A 324 7.86 -1.87 -1.98
CA VAL A 324 6.74 -1.02 -1.52
C VAL A 324 6.92 -0.58 -0.06
N GLY A 325 6.90 0.73 0.16
CA GLY A 325 7.12 1.31 1.48
C GLY A 325 8.57 1.33 1.98
N LYS A 326 9.53 0.76 1.24
CA LYS A 326 10.95 0.82 1.59
C LYS A 326 11.50 2.21 1.36
N LYS A 327 12.27 2.72 2.31
CA LYS A 327 12.95 4.01 2.26
C LYS A 327 14.32 3.84 1.62
N ILE A 328 14.50 4.35 0.41
CA ILE A 328 15.73 4.15 -0.35
C ILE A 328 16.44 5.48 -0.49
N PHE A 329 17.62 5.61 0.09
CA PHE A 329 18.40 6.84 -0.01
C PHE A 329 19.26 6.83 -1.28
N ILE A 330 19.07 7.85 -2.12
CA ILE A 330 19.80 8.04 -3.37
C ILE A 330 20.71 9.24 -3.24
N ASP A 331 22.00 8.98 -3.23
CA ASP A 331 23.04 10.00 -3.12
C ASP A 331 23.60 10.33 -4.51
N ALA A 332 23.28 11.51 -5.02
CA ALA A 332 23.95 12.05 -6.20
C ALA A 332 25.31 12.62 -5.78
N GLY A 333 26.41 11.91 -6.09
CA GLY A 333 27.77 12.32 -5.73
C GLY A 333 28.07 13.77 -6.13
N HIS A 334 28.97 14.44 -5.39
CA HIS A 334 29.38 15.83 -5.63
C HIS A 334 28.23 16.84 -5.52
N GLY A 335 28.36 18.02 -6.12
CA GLY A 335 27.33 19.09 -6.17
C GLY A 335 27.85 20.45 -5.69
N GLY A 336 27.25 21.53 -6.18
CA GLY A 336 27.63 22.90 -5.85
C GLY A 336 29.08 23.19 -6.23
N THR A 337 29.88 23.58 -5.23
CA THR A 337 31.31 23.90 -5.36
C THR A 337 32.17 22.69 -5.71
N ASP A 338 31.70 21.48 -5.44
CA ASP A 338 32.36 20.24 -5.84
C ASP A 338 31.78 19.77 -7.18
N SER A 339 32.58 19.91 -8.24
CA SER A 339 32.17 19.49 -9.59
C SER A 339 32.30 17.98 -9.83
N GLY A 340 33.02 17.27 -8.97
CA GLY A 340 33.56 15.95 -9.26
C GLY A 340 34.53 16.00 -10.43
N ALA A 341 34.66 14.87 -11.14
CA ALA A 341 35.47 14.82 -12.34
C ALA A 341 34.87 15.67 -13.49
N ILE A 342 35.76 16.25 -14.28
CA ILE A 342 35.42 16.97 -15.51
C ILE A 342 36.12 16.26 -16.67
N GLY A 343 35.37 15.90 -17.70
CA GLY A 343 35.91 15.21 -18.86
C GLY A 343 34.93 15.23 -20.02
N ASN A 344 35.43 15.33 -21.25
CA ASN A 344 34.60 15.29 -22.46
C ASN A 344 33.39 16.26 -22.41
N SER A 345 33.57 17.47 -21.87
CA SER A 345 32.51 18.49 -21.68
C SER A 345 31.37 18.08 -20.73
N LEU A 346 31.59 17.10 -19.86
CA LEU A 346 30.68 16.71 -18.80
C LEU A 346 31.24 17.14 -17.45
N TYR A 347 30.33 17.47 -16.54
CA TYR A 347 30.58 17.56 -15.11
C TYR A 347 29.94 16.35 -14.43
N GLU A 348 30.72 15.62 -13.64
CA GLU A 348 30.24 14.43 -12.92
C GLU A 348 29.02 14.75 -12.06
N LYS A 349 29.06 15.86 -11.30
CA LYS A 349 27.92 16.30 -10.47
C LYS A 349 26.59 16.40 -11.22
N SER A 350 26.62 16.77 -12.50
CA SER A 350 25.43 16.93 -13.34
C SER A 350 24.92 15.58 -13.82
N VAL A 351 25.82 14.70 -14.28
CA VAL A 351 25.49 13.32 -14.67
C VAL A 351 24.86 12.56 -13.50
N ASN A 352 25.49 12.63 -12.32
CA ASN A 352 25.01 11.96 -11.10
C ASN A 352 23.62 12.45 -10.70
N LEU A 353 23.37 13.76 -10.75
CA LEU A 353 22.07 14.33 -10.41
C LEU A 353 20.97 13.88 -11.37
N ASP A 354 21.25 13.89 -12.68
CA ASP A 354 20.28 13.47 -13.69
C ASP A 354 19.86 12.02 -13.48
N VAL A 355 20.82 11.11 -13.34
CA VAL A 355 20.54 9.69 -13.12
C VAL A 355 19.84 9.46 -11.78
N ALA A 356 20.25 10.15 -10.71
CA ALA A 356 19.61 10.06 -9.41
C ALA A 356 18.13 10.50 -9.43
N LYS A 357 17.79 11.55 -10.20
CA LYS A 357 16.39 11.98 -10.39
C LYS A 357 15.57 10.93 -11.11
N LEU A 358 16.13 10.29 -12.13
CA LEU A 358 15.47 9.20 -12.85
C LEU A 358 15.22 7.99 -11.93
N ILE A 359 16.21 7.61 -11.11
CA ILE A 359 16.05 6.55 -10.10
C ILE A 359 14.95 6.92 -9.10
N ASN A 360 14.94 8.16 -8.60
CA ASN A 360 13.91 8.64 -7.67
C ASN A 360 12.49 8.51 -8.24
N THR A 361 12.28 8.86 -9.52
CA THR A 361 10.99 8.70 -10.20
C THR A 361 10.60 7.23 -10.30
N LYS A 362 11.53 6.35 -10.70
CA LYS A 362 11.25 4.90 -10.83
C LYS A 362 10.91 4.25 -9.48
N LEU A 363 11.68 4.58 -8.44
CA LEU A 363 11.41 4.11 -7.08
C LEU A 363 10.04 4.58 -6.56
N SER A 364 9.71 5.86 -6.78
CA SER A 364 8.39 6.40 -6.39
C SER A 364 7.26 5.68 -7.11
N ASN A 365 7.39 5.47 -8.43
CA ASN A 365 6.41 4.76 -9.23
C ASN A 365 6.31 3.28 -8.83
N GLY A 366 7.42 2.65 -8.43
CA GLY A 366 7.47 1.30 -7.89
C GLY A 366 6.88 1.15 -6.47
N GLY A 367 6.55 2.26 -5.79
CA GLY A 367 5.96 2.25 -4.46
C GLY A 367 6.97 2.37 -3.31
N ALA A 368 8.26 2.55 -3.58
CA ALA A 368 9.25 2.90 -2.56
C ALA A 368 9.10 4.36 -2.10
N LEU A 369 9.74 4.71 -0.99
CA LEU A 369 9.85 6.05 -0.43
C LEU A 369 11.28 6.58 -0.66
N PRO A 370 11.64 7.01 -1.88
CA PRO A 370 12.99 7.47 -2.15
C PRO A 370 13.29 8.79 -1.44
N ILE A 371 14.53 8.94 -0.99
CA ILE A 371 15.05 10.15 -0.35
C ILE A 371 16.32 10.53 -1.10
N MET A 372 16.35 11.72 -1.68
CA MET A 372 17.56 12.20 -2.37
C MET A 372 18.47 12.97 -1.41
N ALA A 373 19.79 12.74 -1.50
CA ALA A 373 20.78 13.56 -0.81
C ALA A 373 20.60 15.03 -1.20
N ARG A 374 20.57 15.32 -2.51
CA ARG A 374 20.30 16.63 -3.11
C ARG A 374 19.37 16.50 -4.31
N THR A 375 18.53 17.51 -4.53
CA THR A 375 17.56 17.56 -5.66
C THR A 375 17.94 18.60 -6.73
N ASN A 376 18.94 19.43 -6.44
CA ASN A 376 19.50 20.46 -7.29
C ASN A 376 21.04 20.47 -7.14
N ASP A 377 21.70 21.46 -7.75
CA ASP A 377 23.15 21.62 -7.68
C ASP A 377 23.62 22.26 -6.37
N THR A 378 23.42 21.54 -5.26
CA THR A 378 23.85 21.95 -3.92
C THR A 378 24.96 21.03 -3.42
N TYR A 379 25.97 21.61 -2.76
CA TYR A 379 27.03 20.86 -2.10
C TYR A 379 26.55 20.28 -0.76
N LEU A 380 26.88 19.00 -0.52
CA LEU A 380 26.76 18.34 0.78
C LEU A 380 28.06 17.61 1.10
N THR A 381 28.53 17.74 2.35
CA THR A 381 29.68 16.96 2.81
C THR A 381 29.35 15.47 2.87
N LEU A 382 30.36 14.61 2.83
CA LEU A 382 30.18 13.16 2.92
C LEU A 382 29.44 12.75 4.21
N ALA A 383 29.76 13.40 5.34
CA ALA A 383 29.11 13.15 6.62
C ALA A 383 27.63 13.60 6.64
N GLN A 384 27.31 14.74 6.00
CA GLN A 384 25.92 15.20 5.88
C GLN A 384 25.05 14.22 5.09
N ARG A 385 25.59 13.60 4.03
CA ARG A 385 24.88 12.59 3.22
C ARG A 385 24.52 11.38 4.06
N VAL A 386 25.49 10.83 4.79
CA VAL A 386 25.29 9.69 5.71
C VAL A 386 24.30 10.04 6.82
N SER A 387 24.47 11.20 7.46
CA SER A 387 23.61 11.67 8.55
C SER A 387 22.16 11.86 8.08
N LYS A 388 21.96 12.35 6.87
CA LYS A 388 20.63 12.50 6.25
C LYS A 388 19.98 11.14 5.98
N ALA A 389 20.73 10.15 5.51
CA ALA A 389 20.20 8.80 5.31
C ALA A 389 19.78 8.15 6.63
N GLN A 390 20.64 8.27 7.66
CA GLN A 390 20.38 7.72 8.99
C GLN A 390 19.18 8.39 9.69
N SER A 391 19.10 9.72 9.66
CA SER A 391 17.99 10.47 10.28
C SER A 391 16.64 10.17 9.62
N ASN A 392 16.63 9.89 8.32
CA ASN A 392 15.44 9.45 7.60
C ASN A 392 15.10 7.96 7.81
N LYS A 393 15.97 7.21 8.49
CA LYS A 393 15.87 5.76 8.69
C LYS A 393 15.77 5.02 7.35
N ALA A 394 16.69 5.33 6.43
CA ALA A 394 16.74 4.66 5.14
C ALA A 394 17.04 3.17 5.32
N ASP A 395 16.32 2.34 4.57
CA ASP A 395 16.53 0.89 4.50
C ASP A 395 17.74 0.54 3.62
N LEU A 396 18.06 1.38 2.62
CA LEU A 396 19.23 1.26 1.74
C LEU A 396 19.88 2.61 1.46
N PHE A 397 21.17 2.59 1.15
CA PHE A 397 21.94 3.74 0.65
C PHE A 397 22.61 3.42 -0.69
N VAL A 398 22.32 4.19 -1.74
CA VAL A 398 22.94 4.03 -3.07
C VAL A 398 23.52 5.35 -3.51
N SER A 399 24.85 5.43 -3.62
CA SER A 399 25.56 6.59 -4.16
C SER A 399 25.86 6.41 -5.64
N ILE A 400 25.67 7.47 -6.43
CA ILE A 400 25.80 7.49 -7.88
C ILE A 400 26.95 8.42 -8.26
N HIS A 401 27.90 7.86 -8.99
CA HIS A 401 29.13 8.50 -9.46
C HIS A 401 29.40 8.23 -10.95
N ALA A 402 30.25 9.06 -11.55
CA ALA A 402 30.78 8.85 -12.89
C ALA A 402 32.31 8.90 -12.82
N ASN A 403 32.90 7.73 -13.00
CA ASN A 403 34.31 7.46 -12.73
C ASN A 403 35.26 8.31 -13.57
N SER A 404 36.52 8.39 -13.15
CA SER A 404 37.57 9.11 -13.86
C SER A 404 38.92 8.44 -13.66
N ALA A 405 39.67 8.29 -14.75
CA ALA A 405 41.04 7.80 -14.80
C ALA A 405 41.69 8.23 -16.13
N THR A 406 42.68 7.48 -16.62
CA THR A 406 43.24 7.70 -17.96
C THR A 406 42.15 7.60 -19.06
N PRO A 407 42.31 8.27 -20.21
CA PRO A 407 41.31 8.22 -21.29
C PRO A 407 41.03 6.80 -21.83
N ALA A 408 41.96 5.85 -21.65
CA ALA A 408 41.81 4.46 -22.05
C ALA A 408 40.96 3.63 -21.07
N ALA A 409 40.83 4.06 -19.81
CA ALA A 409 40.05 3.34 -18.81
C ALA A 409 38.55 3.48 -19.09
N SER A 410 37.83 2.37 -19.16
CA SER A 410 36.38 2.34 -19.38
C SER A 410 35.70 1.26 -18.55
N GLY A 411 34.37 1.33 -18.48
CA GLY A 411 33.53 0.31 -17.87
C GLY A 411 32.73 0.79 -16.66
N THR A 412 31.91 -0.11 -16.14
CA THR A 412 31.05 0.10 -14.95
C THR A 412 31.56 -0.74 -13.79
N GLU A 413 31.60 -0.17 -12.59
CA GLU A 413 31.94 -0.87 -11.35
C GLU A 413 31.02 -0.43 -10.21
N THR A 414 30.85 -1.30 -9.22
CA THR A 414 30.08 -0.98 -8.02
C THR A 414 30.88 -1.37 -6.78
N TYR A 415 30.94 -0.46 -5.81
CA TYR A 415 31.68 -0.62 -4.58
C TYR A 415 30.75 -0.86 -3.39
N TYR A 416 31.18 -1.69 -2.46
CA TYR A 416 30.60 -1.83 -1.13
C TYR A 416 31.72 -1.74 -0.08
N TYR A 417 31.35 -1.69 1.20
CA TYR A 417 32.32 -1.76 2.29
C TYR A 417 31.90 -2.78 3.36
N THR A 418 32.83 -3.11 4.25
CA THR A 418 32.69 -4.24 5.18
C THR A 418 32.34 -3.83 6.62
N THR A 419 32.36 -2.53 6.94
CA THR A 419 32.10 -2.05 8.32
C THR A 419 30.69 -2.37 8.83
N TYR A 420 29.66 -2.11 8.02
CA TYR A 420 28.26 -2.33 8.40
C TYR A 420 27.52 -3.09 7.30
N GLU A 421 26.61 -3.98 7.69
CA GLU A 421 25.70 -4.70 6.78
C GLU A 421 26.43 -5.38 5.60
N SER A 422 27.67 -5.85 5.81
CA SER A 422 28.59 -6.21 4.72
C SER A 422 28.02 -7.19 3.70
N ALA A 423 27.37 -8.26 4.16
CA ALA A 423 26.75 -9.25 3.28
C ALA A 423 25.61 -8.65 2.44
N ASN A 424 24.77 -7.80 3.06
CA ASN A 424 23.67 -7.13 2.39
C ASN A 424 24.16 -6.05 1.42
N SER A 425 25.18 -5.28 1.79
CA SER A 425 25.86 -4.29 0.93
C SER A 425 26.48 -4.94 -0.30
N LYS A 426 27.16 -6.08 -0.12
CA LYS A 426 27.71 -6.88 -1.24
C LYS A 426 26.60 -7.40 -2.15
N ARG A 427 25.50 -7.92 -1.59
CA ARG A 427 24.33 -8.38 -2.37
C ARG A 427 23.75 -7.24 -3.19
N LEU A 428 23.48 -6.09 -2.58
CA LEU A 428 22.95 -4.90 -3.25
C LEU A 428 23.86 -4.47 -4.41
N ALA A 429 25.16 -4.34 -4.16
CA ALA A 429 26.14 -3.97 -5.18
C ALA A 429 26.16 -4.96 -6.34
N THR A 430 26.02 -6.26 -6.04
CA THR A 430 25.99 -7.34 -7.04
C THR A 430 24.74 -7.28 -7.90
N GLU A 431 23.56 -7.12 -7.30
CA GLU A 431 22.30 -7.03 -8.04
C GLU A 431 22.25 -5.81 -8.97
N ILE A 432 22.83 -4.68 -8.55
CA ILE A 432 22.97 -3.49 -9.38
C ILE A 432 24.00 -3.73 -10.50
N GLN A 433 25.21 -4.18 -10.15
CA GLN A 433 26.29 -4.38 -11.13
C GLN A 433 25.84 -5.31 -12.27
N ASN A 434 25.25 -6.46 -11.95
CA ASN A 434 24.82 -7.47 -12.93
C ASN A 434 23.85 -6.95 -13.99
N ARG A 435 23.10 -5.88 -13.68
CA ARG A 435 22.15 -5.25 -14.61
C ARG A 435 22.73 -4.03 -15.30
N LEU A 436 23.53 -3.25 -14.56
CA LEU A 436 23.97 -1.94 -15.00
C LEU A 436 24.94 -1.99 -16.18
N TYR A 437 25.97 -2.83 -16.12
CA TYR A 437 26.96 -2.89 -17.21
C TYR A 437 26.32 -3.38 -18.52
N VAL A 438 25.35 -4.30 -18.43
CA VAL A 438 24.58 -4.79 -19.58
C VAL A 438 23.73 -3.66 -20.16
N ALA A 439 22.99 -2.95 -19.31
CA ALA A 439 22.11 -1.86 -19.74
C ALA A 439 22.87 -0.69 -20.38
N LEU A 440 24.08 -0.40 -19.89
CA LEU A 440 24.94 0.64 -20.42
C LEU A 440 25.83 0.16 -21.58
N ASN A 441 25.87 -1.15 -21.86
CA ASN A 441 26.78 -1.76 -22.81
C ASN A 441 28.24 -1.31 -22.57
N THR A 442 28.72 -1.50 -21.34
CA THR A 442 30.04 -1.11 -20.87
C THR A 442 30.83 -2.35 -20.42
N THR A 443 32.15 -2.23 -20.33
CA THR A 443 32.99 -3.28 -19.74
C THR A 443 32.56 -3.53 -18.29
N ASN A 444 32.29 -4.78 -17.93
CA ASN A 444 32.01 -5.16 -16.55
C ASN A 444 33.31 -5.17 -15.74
N ARG A 445 33.47 -4.22 -14.81
CA ARG A 445 34.64 -4.12 -13.93
C ARG A 445 34.40 -4.77 -12.56
N GLY A 446 33.22 -5.34 -12.34
CA GLY A 446 32.86 -6.13 -11.17
C GLY A 446 32.47 -5.33 -9.92
N VAL A 447 32.19 -6.09 -8.87
CA VAL A 447 31.90 -5.57 -7.52
C VAL A 447 33.18 -5.59 -6.69
N LYS A 448 33.48 -4.50 -5.99
CA LYS A 448 34.74 -4.32 -5.25
C LYS A 448 34.53 -3.78 -3.84
N ILE A 449 35.51 -4.01 -2.97
CA ILE A 449 35.58 -3.30 -1.69
C ILE A 449 36.23 -1.94 -1.95
N GLY A 450 35.56 -0.86 -1.51
CA GLY A 450 36.05 0.52 -1.67
C GLY A 450 35.90 1.31 -0.38
N ASN A 451 36.98 1.92 0.10
CA ASN A 451 37.01 2.66 1.37
C ASN A 451 36.46 4.09 1.24
N PHE A 452 35.22 4.23 0.75
CA PHE A 452 34.57 5.54 0.59
C PHE A 452 33.73 5.88 1.83
N HIS A 453 33.85 7.11 2.33
CA HIS A 453 33.18 7.55 3.56
C HIS A 453 31.66 7.24 3.56
N VAL A 454 30.97 7.54 2.45
CA VAL A 454 29.51 7.42 2.37
C VAL A 454 28.99 5.98 2.51
N ILE A 455 29.77 4.97 2.10
CA ILE A 455 29.39 3.55 2.27
C ILE A 455 30.06 2.91 3.49
N ARG A 456 31.22 3.43 3.93
CA ARG A 456 31.88 2.99 5.16
C ARG A 456 31.08 3.36 6.41
N GLU A 457 30.57 4.59 6.47
CA GLU A 457 29.88 5.13 7.66
C GLU A 457 28.35 4.93 7.62
N SER A 458 27.83 4.34 6.54
CA SER A 458 26.42 4.01 6.41
C SER A 458 26.07 2.75 7.21
N LYS A 459 25.19 2.88 8.20
CA LYS A 459 24.76 1.79 9.09
C LYS A 459 23.67 0.88 8.47
N MET A 460 23.21 1.21 7.27
CA MET A 460 22.30 0.41 6.46
C MET A 460 23.08 -0.21 5.29
N PRO A 461 22.54 -1.25 4.62
CA PRO A 461 23.19 -1.78 3.43
C PRO A 461 23.42 -0.68 2.39
N SER A 462 24.65 -0.62 1.88
CA SER A 462 25.10 0.52 1.10
C SER A 462 26.04 0.16 -0.04
N CYS A 463 25.94 0.89 -1.15
CA CYS A 463 26.85 0.76 -2.28
C CYS A 463 27.10 2.11 -2.97
N LEU A 464 28.24 2.20 -3.66
CA LEU A 464 28.61 3.31 -4.53
C LEU A 464 28.76 2.79 -5.95
N VAL A 465 27.99 3.36 -6.87
CA VAL A 465 27.90 2.94 -8.26
C VAL A 465 28.71 3.91 -9.11
N GLU A 466 29.70 3.39 -9.84
CA GLU A 466 30.41 4.09 -10.89
C GLU A 466 29.79 3.75 -12.24
N LEU A 467 28.99 4.67 -12.77
CA LEU A 467 28.18 4.44 -13.97
C LEU A 467 29.04 4.06 -15.18
N ALA A 468 30.03 4.90 -15.50
CA ALA A 468 31.01 4.73 -16.57
C ALA A 468 32.14 5.76 -16.38
N PHE A 469 33.18 5.73 -17.21
CA PHE A 469 34.30 6.69 -17.11
C PHE A 469 34.02 7.98 -17.89
N ILE A 470 33.93 9.11 -17.19
CA ILE A 470 33.73 10.44 -17.79
C ILE A 470 34.91 10.89 -18.66
N THR A 471 36.11 10.38 -18.41
CA THR A 471 37.33 10.68 -19.17
C THR A 471 37.48 9.86 -20.45
N ASN A 472 36.78 8.74 -20.56
CA ASN A 472 36.76 7.93 -21.77
C ASN A 472 35.68 8.41 -22.75
N ILE A 473 36.05 8.65 -24.01
CA ILE A 473 35.15 9.27 -24.99
C ILE A 473 33.89 8.44 -25.28
N ASN A 474 34.00 7.10 -25.31
CA ASN A 474 32.88 6.21 -25.59
C ASN A 474 31.92 6.10 -24.41
N ASP A 475 32.45 6.03 -23.19
CA ASP A 475 31.65 6.04 -21.98
C ASP A 475 31.00 7.41 -21.75
N ALA A 476 31.73 8.51 -21.96
CA ALA A 476 31.20 9.87 -21.89
C ALA A 476 30.05 10.10 -22.89
N ALA A 477 30.11 9.52 -24.09
CA ALA A 477 29.00 9.59 -25.05
C ALA A 477 27.72 8.94 -24.51
N LYS A 478 27.83 7.82 -23.78
CA LYS A 478 26.70 7.20 -23.07
C LYS A 478 26.23 8.07 -21.91
N LEU A 479 27.14 8.62 -21.12
CA LEU A 479 26.82 9.51 -20.00
C LEU A 479 26.18 10.84 -20.44
N LYS A 480 26.38 11.29 -21.69
CA LYS A 480 25.65 12.42 -22.30
C LYS A 480 24.22 12.05 -22.70
N SER A 481 24.02 10.82 -23.17
CA SER A 481 22.77 10.38 -23.77
C SER A 481 21.65 10.20 -22.74
N SER A 482 20.52 10.86 -22.95
CA SER A 482 19.31 10.69 -22.13
C SER A 482 18.82 9.23 -22.13
N ILE A 483 18.95 8.52 -23.25
CA ILE A 483 18.56 7.12 -23.39
C ILE A 483 19.41 6.24 -22.47
N TYR A 484 20.73 6.43 -22.45
CA TYR A 484 21.62 5.63 -21.61
C TYR A 484 21.50 6.00 -20.13
N LYS A 485 21.29 7.28 -19.78
CA LYS A 485 20.93 7.68 -18.41
C LYS A 485 19.66 6.96 -17.93
N GLU A 486 18.64 6.88 -18.77
CA GLU A 486 17.40 6.15 -18.45
C GLU A 486 17.61 4.64 -18.31
N LYS A 487 18.40 4.03 -19.20
CA LYS A 487 18.78 2.62 -19.09
C LYS A 487 19.54 2.35 -17.79
N GLY A 488 20.52 3.17 -17.44
CA GLY A 488 21.29 3.06 -16.20
C GLY A 488 20.40 3.21 -14.96
N ALA A 489 19.56 4.25 -14.93
CA ALA A 489 18.60 4.46 -13.85
C ALA A 489 17.63 3.28 -13.70
N LYS A 490 17.14 2.70 -14.82
CA LYS A 490 16.28 1.52 -14.79
C LYS A 490 17.03 0.31 -14.25
N ALA A 491 18.27 0.07 -14.68
CA ALA A 491 19.06 -1.06 -14.21
C ALA A 491 19.35 -0.99 -12.70
N ILE A 492 19.63 0.21 -12.18
CA ILE A 492 19.81 0.42 -10.74
C ILE A 492 18.50 0.18 -9.98
N TYR A 493 17.37 0.71 -10.48
CA TYR A 493 16.05 0.42 -9.92
C TYR A 493 15.74 -1.09 -9.90
N ASP A 494 15.96 -1.80 -11.01
CA ASP A 494 15.72 -3.24 -11.11
C ASP A 494 16.66 -4.03 -10.16
N GLY A 495 17.91 -3.57 -9.97
CA GLY A 495 18.85 -4.14 -9.01
C GLY A 495 18.40 -3.95 -7.56
N ILE A 496 17.85 -2.78 -7.22
CA ILE A 496 17.24 -2.53 -5.91
C ILE A 496 16.01 -3.41 -5.70
N VAL A 497 15.17 -3.59 -6.72
CA VAL A 497 14.03 -4.52 -6.67
C VAL A 497 14.50 -5.95 -6.42
N ALA A 498 15.57 -6.39 -7.08
CA ALA A 498 16.12 -7.74 -6.94
C ALA A 498 16.82 -8.02 -5.60
N TYR A 499 17.29 -6.96 -4.95
CA TYR A 499 17.85 -7.06 -3.61
C TYR A 499 16.79 -7.46 -2.56
N TYR A 500 15.54 -7.05 -2.74
CA TYR A 500 14.42 -7.44 -1.87
C TYR A 500 13.74 -8.71 -2.38
#